data_AF-A0A147J422-F1
#
_entry.id   AF-A0A147J422-F1
#
_cell.length_a   1.000
_cell.length_b   1.000
_cell.length_c   1.000
_cell.angle_alpha   90.00
_cell.angle_beta   90.00
_cell.angle_gamma   90.00
#
_symmetry.space_group_name_H-M   'P 1'
#
loop_
_entity.id
_entity.type
_entity.pdbx_description
1 polymer ?
#
loop_
_entity_poly.entity_id
_entity_poly.type
_entity_poly.pdbx_seq_one_letter_code
_entity_poly.pdbx_strand_id
1 'polypeptide(L)'
;QFPQELRDEVADGIAHIEAVTEKRFGDPENPLLVSVRSGARVSMPGMMDTVLNLGLNDATVEGLAKKAGDERFAWDSYRRFIQMYADVVLELDHGAFEEALEIAKEDNGFTLDTEMSAEDWKALVTTYKGLVEEQWGKPFPQDVHDQLWGAVGAVFGSWQSERAKVYRRLNDIPADWGTAVNVQAMVFGNMGDTSATGVAFTRDPSKGDRAYYGEFLINAQGEDVVAGIRTPQYLTKAAREEANAKPASMEEAMPEVYAELAAVFDQLETHYRDMQDIEFTVEQAKLWMLQTRSGKRTAKAALKIAVDMANEGLITREEAIARVDPAALDQL
;
A
#
# COMPACT_ATOMS: atom_id res chain seq x y z
N GLN A 1 -10.46 -3.16 25.99
CA GLN A 1 -11.47 -2.12 25.70
C GLN A 1 -10.74 -0.80 25.54
N PHE A 2 -11.11 -0.02 24.53
CA PHE A 2 -10.49 1.30 24.27
C PHE A 2 -11.11 2.39 25.16
N PRO A 3 -10.31 3.37 25.62
CA PRO A 3 -10.83 4.54 26.35
C PRO A 3 -11.86 5.32 25.50
N GLN A 4 -12.84 5.93 26.14
CA GLN A 4 -13.85 6.74 25.44
C GLN A 4 -13.22 7.94 24.73
N GLU A 5 -12.25 8.61 25.38
CA GLU A 5 -11.52 9.75 24.80
C GLU A 5 -10.86 9.38 23.46
N LEU A 6 -10.25 8.19 23.36
CA LEU A 6 -9.67 7.71 22.11
C LEU A 6 -10.75 7.49 21.04
N ARG A 7 -11.96 7.06 21.42
CA ARG A 7 -13.06 6.88 20.46
C ARG A 7 -13.50 8.21 19.87
N ASP A 8 -13.58 9.24 20.72
CA ASP A 8 -14.00 10.57 20.31
C ASP A 8 -12.94 11.21 19.39
N GLU A 9 -11.65 11.10 19.73
CA GLU A 9 -10.55 11.61 18.89
C GLU A 9 -10.48 10.92 17.51
N VAL A 10 -10.72 9.61 17.46
CA VAL A 10 -10.78 8.87 16.18
C VAL A 10 -11.96 9.34 15.35
N ALA A 11 -13.13 9.61 15.96
CA ALA A 11 -14.29 10.13 15.26
C ALA A 11 -14.03 11.54 14.69
N ASP A 12 -13.38 12.42 15.44
CA ASP A 12 -12.96 13.74 14.97
C ASP A 12 -11.97 13.64 13.80
N GLY A 13 -11.04 12.68 13.87
CA GLY A 13 -10.11 12.38 12.78
C GLY A 13 -10.81 11.93 11.50
N ILE A 14 -11.80 11.03 11.61
CA ILE A 14 -12.63 10.63 10.46
C ILE A 14 -13.40 11.83 9.89
N ALA A 15 -14.03 12.64 10.74
CA ALA A 15 -14.77 13.83 10.30
C ALA A 15 -13.87 14.84 9.58
N HIS A 16 -12.61 14.98 10.01
CA HIS A 16 -11.61 15.78 9.31
C HIS A 16 -11.32 15.22 7.91
N ILE A 17 -11.13 13.91 7.78
CA ILE A 17 -10.90 13.26 6.48
C ILE A 17 -12.12 13.45 5.56
N GLU A 18 -13.34 13.28 6.07
CA GLU A 18 -14.58 13.52 5.33
C GLU A 18 -14.63 14.96 4.79
N ALA A 19 -14.29 15.95 5.61
CA ALA A 19 -14.30 17.36 5.21
C ALA A 19 -13.26 17.67 4.13
N VAL A 20 -12.06 17.08 4.20
CA VAL A 20 -10.98 17.29 3.21
C VAL A 20 -11.25 16.57 1.90
N THR A 21 -11.88 15.39 1.96
CA THR A 21 -12.13 14.54 0.78
C THR A 21 -13.49 14.75 0.15
N GLU A 22 -14.38 15.48 0.82
CA GLU A 22 -15.80 15.67 0.44
C GLU A 22 -16.56 14.34 0.28
N LYS A 23 -16.12 13.30 1.00
CA LYS A 23 -16.74 11.96 1.07
C LYS A 23 -17.29 11.72 2.48
N ARG A 24 -18.12 10.69 2.67
CA ARG A 24 -18.67 10.33 3.98
C ARG A 24 -18.47 8.86 4.31
N PHE A 25 -18.04 8.57 5.53
CA PHE A 25 -17.74 7.22 6.00
C PHE A 25 -19.04 6.42 6.16
N GLY A 26 -19.19 5.37 5.36
CA GLY A 26 -20.42 4.56 5.31
C GLY A 26 -21.55 5.12 4.42
N ASP A 27 -21.32 6.21 3.68
CA ASP A 27 -22.32 6.77 2.76
C ASP A 27 -22.47 5.90 1.49
N PRO A 28 -23.69 5.41 1.16
CA PRO A 28 -23.92 4.55 0.01
C PRO A 28 -23.85 5.27 -1.35
N GLU A 29 -23.80 6.60 -1.39
CA GLU A 29 -23.73 7.37 -2.64
C GLU A 29 -22.32 7.91 -2.91
N ASN A 30 -21.61 8.35 -1.87
CA ASN A 30 -20.25 8.89 -1.97
C ASN A 30 -19.35 8.39 -0.84
N PRO A 31 -19.02 7.09 -0.82
CA PRO A 31 -18.34 6.47 0.30
C PRO A 31 -16.92 6.99 0.48
N LEU A 32 -16.59 7.38 1.71
CA LEU A 32 -15.20 7.47 2.16
C LEU A 32 -14.74 6.06 2.49
N LEU A 33 -13.67 5.63 1.83
CA LEU A 33 -12.94 4.41 2.14
C LEU A 33 -11.59 4.78 2.74
N VAL A 34 -11.10 3.99 3.69
CA VAL A 34 -9.82 4.23 4.36
C VAL A 34 -8.93 3.00 4.31
N SER A 35 -7.62 3.22 4.36
CA SER A 35 -6.66 2.21 4.75
C SER A 35 -6.31 2.36 6.23
N VAL A 36 -6.06 1.23 6.87
CA VAL A 36 -5.57 1.15 8.24
C VAL A 36 -4.22 0.44 8.21
N ARG A 37 -3.16 1.17 8.55
CA ARG A 37 -1.77 0.70 8.50
C ARG A 37 -1.11 0.85 9.85
N SER A 38 -0.37 -0.15 10.27
CA SER A 38 0.54 -0.01 11.43
C SER A 38 1.67 1.01 11.17
N GLY A 39 2.18 1.63 12.22
CA GLY A 39 3.34 2.54 12.15
C GLY A 39 4.16 2.49 13.42
N ALA A 40 5.19 1.64 13.48
CA ALA A 40 6.13 1.63 14.58
C ALA A 40 7.18 2.74 14.43
N ARG A 41 7.81 3.14 15.55
CA ARG A 41 8.88 4.16 15.58
C ARG A 41 10.06 3.81 14.67
N VAL A 42 10.34 2.52 14.51
CA VAL A 42 11.35 1.99 13.60
C VAL A 42 10.69 1.06 12.61
N SER A 43 11.23 1.02 11.39
CA SER A 43 10.68 0.19 10.31
C SER A 43 10.77 -1.29 10.67
N MET A 44 9.64 -1.99 10.59
CA MET A 44 9.54 -3.45 10.77
C MET A 44 8.87 -4.07 9.52
N PRO A 45 9.59 -4.19 8.38
CA PRO A 45 9.01 -4.62 7.11
C PRO A 45 8.45 -6.05 7.17
N GLY A 46 7.24 -6.24 6.64
CA GLY A 46 6.57 -7.55 6.59
C GLY A 46 6.10 -8.09 7.95
N MET A 47 6.19 -7.29 9.02
CA MET A 47 5.84 -7.73 10.38
C MET A 47 4.46 -7.27 10.83
N MET A 48 3.89 -6.29 10.14
CA MET A 48 2.69 -5.61 10.58
C MET A 48 1.70 -5.49 9.43
N ASP A 49 0.43 -5.71 9.77
CA ASP A 49 -0.62 -5.87 8.77
C ASP A 49 -1.19 -4.52 8.29
N THR A 50 -1.78 -4.56 7.09
CA THR A 50 -2.47 -3.44 6.46
C THR A 50 -3.85 -3.91 6.04
N VAL A 51 -4.86 -3.08 6.28
CA VAL A 51 -6.21 -3.28 5.76
C VAL A 51 -6.52 -2.15 4.78
N LEU A 52 -6.82 -2.49 3.53
CA LEU A 52 -7.23 -1.54 2.49
C LEU A 52 -8.75 -1.58 2.30
N ASN A 53 -9.30 -0.56 1.65
CA ASN A 53 -10.72 -0.50 1.26
C ASN A 53 -11.73 -0.58 2.44
N LEU A 54 -11.29 -0.27 3.66
CA LEU A 54 -12.16 -0.29 4.84
C LEU A 54 -13.26 0.75 4.70
N GLY A 55 -14.49 0.34 5.00
CA GLY A 55 -15.70 1.11 4.73
C GLY A 55 -16.56 0.50 3.61
N LEU A 56 -16.06 -0.52 2.90
CA LEU A 56 -16.86 -1.30 1.97
C LEU A 56 -17.86 -2.20 2.70
N ASN A 57 -19.10 -2.14 2.24
CA ASN A 57 -20.22 -2.97 2.64
C ASN A 57 -21.19 -3.08 1.45
N ASP A 58 -22.33 -3.73 1.65
CA ASP A 58 -23.28 -4.02 0.57
C ASP A 58 -23.92 -2.78 -0.05
N ALA A 59 -23.93 -1.67 0.69
CA ALA A 59 -24.47 -0.40 0.21
C ALA A 59 -23.36 0.50 -0.38
N THR A 60 -22.20 0.57 0.25
CA THR A 60 -21.10 1.45 -0.19
C THR A 60 -20.39 0.91 -1.43
N VAL A 61 -20.37 -0.41 -1.66
CA VAL A 61 -19.82 -0.98 -2.91
C VAL A 61 -20.61 -0.51 -4.14
N GLU A 62 -21.93 -0.38 -4.02
CA GLU A 62 -22.80 0.13 -5.08
C GLU A 62 -22.53 1.61 -5.36
N GLY A 63 -22.28 2.41 -4.31
CA GLY A 63 -21.86 3.80 -4.42
C GLY A 63 -20.51 3.93 -5.13
N LEU A 64 -19.55 3.10 -4.74
CA LEU A 64 -18.23 3.05 -5.36
C LEU A 64 -18.34 2.70 -6.85
N ALA A 65 -19.12 1.67 -7.21
CA ALA A 65 -19.35 1.25 -8.59
C ALA A 65 -19.88 2.40 -9.46
N LYS A 66 -20.90 3.12 -8.96
CA LYS A 66 -21.50 4.27 -9.67
C LYS A 66 -20.52 5.42 -9.83
N LYS A 67 -19.75 5.75 -8.79
CA LYS A 67 -18.78 6.85 -8.82
C LYS A 67 -17.59 6.56 -9.72
N ALA A 68 -17.13 5.32 -9.73
CA ALA A 68 -16.05 4.87 -10.60
C ALA A 68 -16.50 4.73 -12.06
N GLY A 69 -17.79 4.46 -12.30
CA GLY A 69 -18.26 4.03 -13.61
C GLY A 69 -17.73 2.65 -14.01
N ASP A 70 -17.25 1.88 -13.04
CA ASP A 70 -16.63 0.57 -13.21
C ASP A 70 -17.11 -0.34 -12.08
N GLU A 71 -18.12 -1.14 -12.39
CA GLU A 71 -18.71 -2.08 -11.45
C GLU A 71 -17.75 -3.22 -11.12
N ARG A 72 -16.97 -3.69 -12.10
CA ARG A 72 -15.99 -4.75 -11.89
C ARG A 72 -14.95 -4.33 -10.85
N PHE A 73 -14.43 -3.10 -10.95
CA PHE A 73 -13.50 -2.52 -9.99
C PHE A 73 -14.05 -2.50 -8.56
N ALA A 74 -15.30 -2.05 -8.37
CA ALA A 74 -15.87 -1.91 -7.04
C ALA A 74 -16.05 -3.28 -6.35
N TRP A 75 -16.53 -4.28 -7.09
CA TRP A 75 -16.72 -5.63 -6.56
C TRP A 75 -15.41 -6.40 -6.36
N ASP A 76 -14.40 -6.17 -7.22
CA ASP A 76 -13.04 -6.66 -6.97
C ASP A 76 -12.43 -6.05 -5.70
N SER A 77 -12.64 -4.74 -5.48
CA SER A 77 -12.20 -4.06 -4.26
C SER A 77 -12.90 -4.62 -3.02
N TYR A 78 -14.18 -4.98 -3.14
CA TYR A 78 -14.96 -5.53 -2.03
C TYR A 78 -14.55 -6.98 -1.69
N ARG A 79 -14.33 -7.85 -2.68
CA ARG A 79 -13.82 -9.21 -2.39
C ARG A 79 -12.44 -9.16 -1.74
N ARG A 80 -11.55 -8.28 -2.22
CA ARG A 80 -10.22 -8.07 -1.61
C ARG A 80 -10.34 -7.57 -0.18
N PHE A 81 -11.24 -6.62 0.08
CA PHE A 81 -11.50 -6.15 1.43
C PHE A 81 -11.95 -7.27 2.37
N ILE A 82 -12.94 -8.08 1.95
CA ILE A 82 -13.46 -9.17 2.79
C ILE A 82 -12.36 -10.16 3.11
N GLN A 83 -11.59 -10.60 2.12
CA GLN A 83 -10.48 -11.54 2.31
C GLN A 83 -9.40 -10.98 3.24
N MET A 84 -8.97 -9.74 3.01
CA MET A 84 -7.94 -9.08 3.82
C MET A 84 -8.41 -8.85 5.26
N TYR A 85 -9.66 -8.42 5.44
CA TYR A 85 -10.24 -8.21 6.77
C TYR A 85 -10.45 -9.55 7.49
N ALA A 86 -10.87 -10.59 6.78
CA ALA A 86 -11.02 -11.94 7.34
C ALA A 86 -9.69 -12.50 7.85
N ASP A 87 -8.62 -12.40 7.06
CA ASP A 87 -7.27 -12.84 7.45
C ASP A 87 -6.70 -11.97 8.58
N VAL A 88 -6.61 -10.66 8.36
CA VAL A 88 -5.87 -9.75 9.27
C VAL A 88 -6.63 -9.46 10.56
N VAL A 89 -7.94 -9.23 10.49
CA VAL A 89 -8.74 -8.71 11.61
C VAL A 89 -9.50 -9.82 12.33
N LEU A 90 -10.03 -10.78 11.57
CA LEU A 90 -10.78 -11.90 12.13
C LEU A 90 -9.91 -13.14 12.36
N GLU A 91 -8.65 -13.14 11.90
CA GLU A 91 -7.69 -14.26 12.01
C GLU A 91 -8.25 -15.57 11.42
N LEU A 92 -9.00 -15.47 10.31
CA LEU A 92 -9.57 -16.60 9.57
C LEU A 92 -8.56 -17.15 8.56
N ASP A 93 -8.78 -18.39 8.11
CA ASP A 93 -7.85 -19.04 7.18
C ASP A 93 -7.89 -18.39 5.79
N HIS A 94 -6.83 -17.66 5.45
CA HIS A 94 -6.62 -17.06 4.13
C HIS A 94 -6.70 -18.10 2.99
N GLY A 95 -6.24 -19.34 3.24
CA GLY A 95 -6.23 -20.41 2.25
C GLY A 95 -7.63 -20.76 1.72
N ALA A 96 -8.64 -20.72 2.57
CA ALA A 96 -10.03 -20.97 2.18
C ALA A 96 -10.59 -19.94 1.19
N PHE A 97 -10.15 -18.68 1.29
CA PHE A 97 -10.58 -17.61 0.37
C PHE A 97 -9.88 -17.76 -0.99
N GLU A 98 -8.58 -18.05 -1.00
CA GLU A 98 -7.83 -18.35 -2.22
C GLU A 98 -8.39 -19.58 -2.95
N GLU A 99 -8.70 -20.66 -2.21
CA GLU A 99 -9.33 -21.85 -2.79
C GLU A 99 -10.69 -21.52 -3.44
N ALA A 100 -11.52 -20.71 -2.77
CA ALA A 100 -12.81 -20.28 -3.33
C ALA A 100 -12.66 -19.42 -4.59
N LEU A 101 -11.62 -18.57 -4.67
CA LEU A 101 -11.29 -17.80 -5.87
C LEU A 101 -10.84 -18.72 -7.02
N GLU A 102 -9.94 -19.67 -6.75
CA GLU A 102 -9.47 -20.62 -7.77
C GLU A 102 -10.62 -21.48 -8.30
N ILE A 103 -11.50 -22.00 -7.43
CA ILE A 103 -12.70 -22.73 -7.86
C ILE A 103 -13.58 -21.87 -8.77
N ALA A 104 -13.82 -20.61 -8.39
CA ALA A 104 -14.64 -19.71 -9.20
C ALA A 104 -14.02 -19.42 -10.58
N LYS A 105 -12.68 -19.34 -10.68
CA LYS A 105 -11.97 -19.22 -11.96
C LYS A 105 -12.07 -20.49 -12.78
N GLU A 106 -11.79 -21.65 -12.19
CA GLU A 106 -11.84 -22.95 -12.87
C GLU A 106 -13.24 -23.26 -13.42
N ASP A 107 -14.29 -23.00 -12.65
CA ASP A 107 -15.69 -23.21 -13.06
C ASP A 107 -16.08 -22.38 -14.30
N ASN A 108 -15.42 -21.23 -14.50
CA ASN A 108 -15.65 -20.34 -15.64
C ASN A 108 -14.57 -20.43 -16.72
N GLY A 109 -13.56 -21.29 -16.54
CA GLY A 109 -12.44 -21.47 -17.48
C GLY A 109 -11.46 -20.29 -17.55
N PHE A 110 -11.39 -19.48 -16.50
CA PHE A 110 -10.45 -18.37 -16.39
C PHE A 110 -9.09 -18.83 -15.85
N THR A 111 -8.05 -18.09 -16.21
CA THR A 111 -6.68 -18.30 -15.73
C THR A 111 -6.17 -17.12 -14.90
N LEU A 112 -6.67 -15.91 -15.18
CA LEU A 112 -6.27 -14.68 -14.53
C LEU A 112 -7.50 -14.00 -13.90
N ASP A 113 -7.32 -13.41 -12.72
CA ASP A 113 -8.34 -12.61 -12.04
C ASP A 113 -8.89 -11.49 -12.94
N THR A 114 -8.07 -10.93 -13.83
CA THR A 114 -8.47 -9.86 -14.75
C THR A 114 -9.53 -10.28 -15.78
N GLU A 115 -9.76 -11.59 -15.94
CA GLU A 115 -10.77 -12.16 -16.83
C GLU A 115 -12.16 -12.21 -16.18
N MET A 116 -12.25 -12.12 -14.84
CA MET A 116 -13.51 -12.20 -14.12
C MET A 116 -14.35 -10.93 -14.31
N SER A 117 -15.66 -11.13 -14.51
CA SER A 117 -16.64 -10.07 -14.68
C SER A 117 -17.12 -9.50 -13.34
N ALA A 118 -17.92 -8.43 -13.39
CA ALA A 118 -18.55 -7.89 -12.19
C ALA A 118 -19.52 -8.89 -11.54
N GLU A 119 -20.25 -9.66 -12.36
CA GLU A 119 -21.16 -10.70 -11.90
C GLU A 119 -20.42 -11.84 -11.19
N ASP A 120 -19.25 -12.25 -11.70
CA ASP A 120 -18.41 -13.25 -11.06
C ASP A 120 -17.91 -12.76 -9.69
N TRP A 121 -17.50 -11.49 -9.60
CA TRP A 121 -17.11 -10.89 -8.33
C TRP A 121 -18.24 -10.78 -7.32
N LYS A 122 -19.47 -10.45 -7.74
CA LYS A 122 -20.64 -10.45 -6.86
C LYS A 122 -20.94 -11.84 -6.30
N ALA A 123 -20.83 -12.86 -7.15
CA ALA A 123 -21.01 -14.25 -6.73
C ALA A 123 -19.93 -14.64 -5.71
N LEU A 124 -18.65 -14.33 -5.99
CA LEU A 124 -17.55 -14.61 -5.08
C LEU A 124 -17.66 -13.87 -3.75
N VAL A 125 -18.08 -12.60 -3.74
CA VAL A 125 -18.35 -11.83 -2.51
C VAL A 125 -19.41 -12.53 -1.65
N THR A 126 -20.43 -13.11 -2.27
CA THR A 126 -21.45 -13.89 -1.55
C THR A 126 -20.83 -15.13 -0.91
N THR A 127 -20.00 -15.87 -1.65
CA THR A 127 -19.24 -17.02 -1.14
C THR A 127 -18.33 -16.62 0.03
N TYR A 128 -17.59 -15.52 -0.10
CA TYR A 128 -16.67 -15.04 0.93
C TYR A 128 -17.39 -14.67 2.24
N LYS A 129 -18.55 -14.01 2.17
CA LYS A 129 -19.34 -13.76 3.38
C LYS A 129 -19.86 -15.05 4.02
N GLY A 130 -20.20 -16.06 3.21
CA GLY A 130 -20.55 -17.38 3.70
C GLY A 130 -19.40 -18.05 4.45
N LEU A 131 -18.19 -18.00 3.91
CA LEU A 131 -16.98 -18.49 4.58
C LEU A 131 -16.72 -17.77 5.90
N VAL A 132 -16.90 -16.44 5.94
CA VAL A 132 -16.80 -15.66 7.18
C VAL A 132 -17.84 -16.15 8.20
N GLU A 133 -19.10 -16.31 7.81
CA GLU A 133 -20.14 -16.78 8.72
C GLU A 133 -19.89 -18.20 9.24
N GLU A 134 -19.39 -19.09 8.39
CA GLU A 134 -19.03 -20.46 8.74
C GLU A 134 -17.86 -20.51 9.75
N GLN A 135 -16.76 -19.81 9.47
CA GLN A 135 -15.55 -19.89 10.30
C GLN A 135 -15.62 -19.01 11.55
N TRP A 136 -16.25 -17.84 11.46
CA TRP A 136 -16.33 -16.88 12.56
C TRP A 136 -17.61 -17.03 13.41
N GLY A 137 -18.62 -17.72 12.88
CA GLY A 137 -19.93 -17.89 13.53
C GLY A 137 -20.80 -16.62 13.55
N LYS A 138 -20.44 -15.61 12.75
CA LYS A 138 -21.13 -14.32 12.63
C LYS A 138 -21.00 -13.77 11.21
N PRO A 139 -21.97 -12.97 10.72
CA PRO A 139 -21.87 -12.37 9.39
C PRO A 139 -20.74 -11.34 9.32
N PHE A 140 -20.20 -11.13 8.12
CA PHE A 140 -19.21 -10.09 7.85
C PHE A 140 -19.72 -8.69 8.30
N PRO A 141 -18.93 -7.91 9.06
CA PRO A 141 -19.38 -6.64 9.61
C PRO A 141 -19.77 -5.65 8.50
N GLN A 142 -21.03 -5.20 8.52
CA GLN A 142 -21.55 -4.21 7.57
C GLN A 142 -21.42 -2.77 8.11
N ASP A 143 -21.33 -2.60 9.43
CA ASP A 143 -21.12 -1.30 10.06
C ASP A 143 -19.64 -0.86 9.91
N VAL A 144 -19.43 0.30 9.31
CA VAL A 144 -18.08 0.80 8.98
C VAL A 144 -17.28 1.20 10.23
N HIS A 145 -17.93 1.56 11.34
CA HIS A 145 -17.26 1.86 12.60
C HIS A 145 -16.83 0.57 13.31
N ASP A 146 -17.64 -0.48 13.26
CA ASP A 146 -17.24 -1.80 13.74
C ASP A 146 -16.04 -2.33 12.95
N GLN A 147 -16.04 -2.15 11.61
CA GLN A 147 -14.87 -2.46 10.78
C GLN A 147 -13.63 -1.68 11.24
N LEU A 148 -13.74 -0.35 11.41
CA LEU A 148 -12.63 0.50 11.82
C LEU A 148 -12.04 0.08 13.17
N TRP A 149 -12.89 -0.16 14.16
CA TRP A 149 -12.44 -0.57 15.50
C TRP A 149 -11.88 -1.99 15.52
N GLY A 150 -12.39 -2.89 14.66
CA GLY A 150 -11.78 -4.20 14.43
C GLY A 150 -10.35 -4.05 13.91
N ALA A 151 -10.15 -3.26 12.85
CA ALA A 151 -8.82 -3.02 12.27
C ALA A 151 -7.84 -2.34 13.23
N VAL A 152 -8.29 -1.32 13.98
CA VAL A 152 -7.48 -0.68 15.04
C VAL A 152 -7.06 -1.70 16.11
N GLY A 153 -8.00 -2.58 16.51
CA GLY A 153 -7.72 -3.68 17.43
C GLY A 153 -6.67 -4.65 16.90
N ALA A 154 -6.81 -5.07 15.63
CA ALA A 154 -5.88 -5.96 14.96
C ALA A 154 -4.46 -5.36 14.87
N VAL A 155 -4.33 -4.08 14.53
CA VAL A 155 -3.01 -3.41 14.48
C VAL A 155 -2.33 -3.39 15.84
N PHE A 156 -3.05 -3.07 16.92
CA PHE A 156 -2.46 -3.15 18.26
C PHE A 156 -2.16 -4.59 18.68
N GLY A 157 -3.00 -5.56 18.27
CA GLY A 157 -2.78 -6.99 18.50
C GLY A 157 -1.53 -7.52 17.80
N SER A 158 -1.26 -7.09 16.56
CA SER A 158 -0.13 -7.53 15.76
C SER A 158 1.23 -7.16 16.39
N TRP A 159 1.30 -6.07 17.16
CA TRP A 159 2.47 -5.72 17.96
C TRP A 159 2.82 -6.81 19.00
N GLN A 160 1.84 -7.56 19.47
CA GLN A 160 2.02 -8.65 20.44
C GLN A 160 2.13 -10.05 19.80
N SER A 161 2.10 -10.13 18.47
CA SER A 161 2.31 -11.40 17.75
C SER A 161 3.70 -11.99 18.04
N GLU A 162 3.82 -13.33 17.98
CA GLU A 162 5.10 -13.99 18.20
C GLU A 162 6.15 -13.60 17.14
N ARG A 163 5.74 -13.41 15.88
CA ARG A 163 6.62 -12.88 14.83
C ARG A 163 7.20 -11.51 15.19
N ALA A 164 6.36 -10.58 15.67
CA ALA A 164 6.80 -9.24 16.04
C ALA A 164 7.71 -9.26 17.28
N LYS A 165 7.39 -10.07 18.29
CA LYS A 165 8.24 -10.25 19.48
C LYS A 165 9.61 -10.81 19.12
N VAL A 166 9.68 -11.82 18.26
CA VAL A 166 10.95 -12.40 17.79
C VAL A 166 11.76 -11.35 17.02
N TYR A 167 11.13 -10.64 16.07
CA TYR A 167 11.78 -9.58 15.30
C TYR A 167 12.38 -8.51 16.21
N ARG A 168 11.61 -8.04 17.21
CA ARG A 168 12.08 -7.03 18.16
C ARG A 168 13.28 -7.49 18.97
N ARG A 169 13.29 -8.75 19.43
CA ARG A 169 14.46 -9.32 20.14
C ARG A 169 15.70 -9.41 19.27
N LEU A 170 15.55 -9.72 17.98
CA LEU A 170 16.67 -9.84 17.04
C LEU A 170 17.25 -8.49 16.61
N ASN A 171 16.48 -7.41 16.73
CA ASN A 171 16.86 -6.06 16.28
C ASN A 171 16.94 -5.06 17.44
N ASP A 172 16.99 -5.54 18.68
CA ASP A 172 17.09 -4.74 19.90
C ASP A 172 16.03 -3.61 20.02
N ILE A 173 14.79 -3.91 19.59
CA ILE A 173 13.68 -2.96 19.62
C ILE A 173 12.89 -3.11 20.93
N PRO A 174 12.79 -2.06 21.77
CA PRO A 174 12.03 -2.11 23.01
C PRO A 174 10.52 -2.39 22.79
N ALA A 175 9.94 -3.26 23.62
CA ALA A 175 8.54 -3.65 23.49
C ALA A 175 7.54 -2.56 23.96
N ASP A 176 8.00 -1.65 24.81
CA ASP A 176 7.23 -0.55 25.41
C ASP A 176 6.98 0.62 24.45
N TRP A 177 7.65 0.64 23.28
CA TRP A 177 7.40 1.65 22.25
C TRP A 177 6.00 1.57 21.65
N GLY A 178 5.41 0.37 21.60
CA GLY A 178 4.14 0.14 20.92
C GLY A 178 4.20 0.36 19.41
N THR A 179 3.02 0.41 18.79
CA THR A 179 2.84 0.76 17.38
C THR A 179 1.73 1.80 17.26
N ALA A 180 1.84 2.72 16.30
CA ALA A 180 0.76 3.62 15.94
C ALA A 180 -0.19 2.96 14.93
N VAL A 181 -1.39 3.52 14.81
CA VAL A 181 -2.35 3.18 13.76
C VAL A 181 -2.51 4.40 12.87
N ASN A 182 -2.20 4.25 11.59
CA ASN A 182 -2.43 5.27 10.58
C ASN A 182 -3.74 4.94 9.87
N VAL A 183 -4.70 5.85 9.95
CA VAL A 183 -5.96 5.79 9.19
C VAL A 183 -5.89 6.86 8.11
N GLN A 184 -5.95 6.43 6.84
CA GLN A 184 -5.73 7.30 5.69
C GLN A 184 -6.81 7.07 4.64
N ALA A 185 -7.32 8.14 4.03
CA ALA A 185 -8.25 8.01 2.90
C ALA A 185 -7.66 7.16 1.76
N MET A 186 -8.47 6.26 1.19
CA MET A 186 -8.10 5.49 0.00
C MET A 186 -8.03 6.39 -1.23
N VAL A 187 -7.06 6.07 -2.07
CA VAL A 187 -6.95 6.50 -3.46
C VAL A 187 -6.74 5.27 -4.33
N PHE A 188 -7.27 5.29 -5.55
CA PHE A 188 -7.37 4.10 -6.39
C PHE A 188 -6.52 4.22 -7.65
N GLY A 189 -5.50 3.35 -7.75
CA GLY A 189 -4.67 3.20 -8.95
C GLY A 189 -5.33 2.35 -10.05
N ASN A 190 -6.52 1.81 -9.80
CA ASN A 190 -7.24 0.84 -10.63
C ASN A 190 -8.58 1.35 -11.17
N MET A 191 -8.68 2.66 -11.47
CA MET A 191 -9.84 3.28 -12.12
C MET A 191 -9.62 3.51 -13.63
N GLY A 192 -8.97 2.57 -14.31
CA GLY A 192 -8.68 2.65 -15.75
C GLY A 192 -7.30 3.20 -16.09
N ASP A 193 -7.08 3.52 -17.37
CA ASP A 193 -5.75 3.76 -17.95
C ASP A 193 -5.10 5.09 -17.52
N THR A 194 -5.87 5.99 -16.92
CA THR A 194 -5.37 7.25 -16.32
C THR A 194 -5.01 7.10 -14.84
N SER A 195 -5.09 5.88 -14.30
CA SER A 195 -4.76 5.57 -12.92
C SER A 195 -3.62 4.55 -12.86
N ALA A 196 -2.80 4.65 -11.82
CA ALA A 196 -1.64 3.78 -11.65
C ALA A 196 -1.21 3.69 -10.18
N THR A 197 -0.36 2.74 -9.85
CA THR A 197 0.36 2.67 -8.58
C THR A 197 1.82 2.35 -8.83
N GLY A 198 2.72 2.79 -7.95
CA GLY A 198 4.14 2.51 -8.12
C GLY A 198 4.95 2.62 -6.85
N VAL A 199 6.14 2.01 -6.91
CA VAL A 199 7.18 2.07 -5.89
C VAL A 199 8.45 2.57 -6.57
N ALA A 200 9.10 3.56 -5.98
CA ALA A 200 10.24 4.23 -6.58
C ALA A 200 11.26 4.70 -5.55
N PHE A 201 12.47 4.90 -6.04
CA PHE A 201 13.62 5.37 -5.30
C PHE A 201 14.21 6.60 -6.00
N THR A 202 14.63 7.59 -5.22
CA THR A 202 15.24 8.82 -5.77
C THR A 202 16.62 8.57 -6.38
N ARG A 203 17.28 7.46 -6.01
CA ARG A 203 18.52 6.95 -6.61
C ARG A 203 18.47 5.41 -6.69
N ASP A 204 19.27 4.81 -7.56
CA ASP A 204 19.34 3.35 -7.70
C ASP A 204 19.80 2.70 -6.37
N PRO A 205 18.97 1.86 -5.71
CA PRO A 205 19.29 1.27 -4.42
C PRO A 205 20.37 0.16 -4.49
N SER A 206 20.69 -0.30 -5.71
CA SER A 206 21.69 -1.35 -5.96
C SER A 206 23.03 -0.79 -6.42
N LYS A 207 23.01 0.15 -7.37
CA LYS A 207 24.21 0.75 -7.96
C LYS A 207 24.63 2.05 -7.24
N GLY A 208 23.68 2.80 -6.70
CA GLY A 208 23.89 4.13 -6.12
C GLY A 208 23.89 5.27 -7.14
N ASP A 209 23.52 5.01 -8.39
CA ASP A 209 23.49 6.01 -9.45
C ASP A 209 22.39 7.06 -9.18
N ARG A 210 22.70 8.33 -9.46
CA ARG A 210 21.75 9.45 -9.37
C ARG A 210 20.78 9.42 -10.56
N ALA A 211 19.90 8.43 -10.54
CA ALA A 211 18.83 8.21 -11.50
C ALA A 211 17.60 7.67 -10.76
N TYR A 212 16.41 8.14 -11.15
CA TYR A 212 15.17 7.61 -10.61
C TYR A 212 15.03 6.13 -11.00
N TYR A 213 14.77 5.32 -9.99
CA TYR A 213 14.67 3.87 -10.12
C TYR A 213 13.34 3.43 -9.55
N GLY A 214 12.60 2.59 -10.25
CA GLY A 214 11.31 2.15 -9.75
C GLY A 214 10.43 1.52 -10.80
N GLU A 215 9.32 1.00 -10.31
CA GLU A 215 8.36 0.27 -11.10
C GLU A 215 6.94 0.78 -10.81
N PHE A 216 6.08 0.69 -11.82
CA PHE A 216 4.69 1.08 -11.72
C PHE A 216 3.78 0.15 -12.52
N LEU A 217 2.49 0.16 -12.21
CA LEU A 217 1.45 -0.53 -12.95
C LEU A 217 0.28 0.40 -13.21
N ILE A 218 -0.14 0.47 -14.48
CA ILE A 218 -1.37 1.14 -14.89
C ILE A 218 -2.57 0.25 -14.54
N ASN A 219 -3.64 0.89 -14.07
CA ASN A 219 -4.89 0.26 -13.71
C ASN A 219 -4.68 -0.93 -12.74
N ALA A 220 -4.08 -0.65 -11.58
CA ALA A 220 -3.64 -1.65 -10.60
C ALA A 220 -3.71 -1.11 -9.16
N GLN A 221 -3.67 -2.00 -8.16
CA GLN A 221 -3.44 -1.62 -6.76
C GLN A 221 -2.01 -1.96 -6.32
N GLY A 222 -1.57 -1.34 -5.21
CA GLY A 222 -0.22 -1.55 -4.66
C GLY A 222 0.13 -3.03 -4.43
N GLU A 223 -0.86 -3.84 -4.07
CA GLU A 223 -0.71 -5.28 -3.92
C GLU A 223 -0.22 -5.97 -5.21
N ASP A 224 -0.74 -5.58 -6.37
CA ASP A 224 -0.37 -6.18 -7.66
C ASP A 224 1.09 -5.91 -8.03
N VAL A 225 1.66 -4.79 -7.55
CA VAL A 225 3.07 -4.44 -7.74
C VAL A 225 3.96 -5.35 -6.89
N VAL A 226 3.53 -5.68 -5.67
CA VAL A 226 4.32 -6.49 -4.72
C VAL A 226 4.17 -7.99 -4.97
N ALA A 227 2.97 -8.44 -5.35
CA ALA A 227 2.67 -9.86 -5.55
C ALA A 227 3.31 -10.45 -6.82
N GLY A 228 3.75 -9.61 -7.76
CA GLY A 228 4.39 -10.06 -9.00
C GLY A 228 3.46 -10.79 -9.98
N ILE A 229 2.13 -10.70 -9.77
CA ILE A 229 1.11 -11.29 -10.65
C ILE A 229 1.16 -10.63 -12.03
N ARG A 230 1.42 -9.32 -12.06
CA ARG A 230 1.61 -8.54 -13.29
C ARG A 230 3.06 -8.12 -13.41
N THR A 231 3.59 -8.17 -14.64
CA THR A 231 4.93 -7.66 -14.91
C THR A 231 4.94 -6.14 -14.76
N PRO A 232 5.71 -5.58 -13.80
CA PRO A 232 5.79 -4.14 -13.60
C PRO A 232 6.43 -3.42 -14.78
N GLN A 233 6.10 -2.14 -14.94
CA GLN A 233 6.63 -1.26 -15.98
C GLN A 233 7.68 -0.32 -15.38
N TYR A 234 8.66 0.10 -16.18
CA TYR A 234 9.74 0.98 -15.71
C TYR A 234 9.29 2.42 -15.54
N LEU A 235 9.81 3.11 -14.53
CA LEU A 235 9.49 4.52 -14.33
C LEU A 235 10.03 5.42 -15.45
N THR A 236 11.29 5.19 -15.85
CA THR A 236 12.02 6.05 -16.80
C THR A 236 12.20 5.35 -18.15
N LYS A 237 12.26 6.15 -19.22
CA LYS A 237 12.52 5.64 -20.57
C LYS A 237 13.89 4.97 -20.68
N ALA A 238 14.90 5.55 -20.03
CA ALA A 238 16.26 5.01 -20.03
C ALA A 238 16.32 3.59 -19.43
N ALA A 239 15.67 3.37 -18.28
CA ALA A 239 15.62 2.05 -17.65
C ALA A 239 14.84 1.03 -18.50
N ARG A 240 13.72 1.47 -19.11
CA ARG A 240 12.97 0.64 -20.06
C ARG A 240 13.83 0.17 -21.23
N GLU A 241 14.61 1.08 -21.82
CA GLU A 241 15.48 0.80 -22.95
C GLU A 241 16.66 -0.12 -22.57
N GLU A 242 17.28 0.09 -21.40
CA GLU A 242 18.32 -0.80 -20.86
C GLU A 242 17.80 -2.23 -20.66
N ALA A 243 16.56 -2.36 -20.19
CA ALA A 243 15.91 -3.65 -19.97
C ALA A 243 15.28 -4.28 -21.23
N ASN A 244 15.31 -3.58 -22.37
CA ASN A 244 14.61 -3.99 -23.60
C ASN A 244 13.12 -4.30 -23.36
N ALA A 245 12.47 -3.53 -22.48
CA ALA A 245 11.09 -3.73 -22.10
C ALA A 245 10.11 -3.14 -23.14
N LYS A 246 9.06 -3.91 -23.46
CA LYS A 246 8.04 -3.53 -24.44
C LYS A 246 7.02 -2.51 -23.93
N PRO A 247 6.47 -2.63 -22.71
CA PRO A 247 5.52 -1.65 -22.20
C PRO A 247 6.18 -0.28 -22.06
N ALA A 248 5.42 0.80 -22.32
CA ALA A 248 5.89 2.16 -22.16
C ALA A 248 6.34 2.44 -20.72
N SER A 249 7.34 3.30 -20.55
CA SER A 249 7.71 3.78 -19.22
C SER A 249 6.67 4.77 -18.69
N MET A 250 6.68 5.09 -17.38
CA MET A 250 5.78 6.11 -16.83
C MET A 250 6.04 7.47 -17.48
N GLU A 251 7.31 7.80 -17.72
CA GLU A 251 7.76 8.99 -18.47
C GLU A 251 7.12 9.09 -19.86
N GLU A 252 6.83 7.97 -20.52
CA GLU A 252 6.22 7.91 -21.84
C GLU A 252 4.68 7.82 -21.78
N ALA A 253 4.13 7.05 -20.82
CA ALA A 253 2.70 6.78 -20.70
C ALA A 253 1.92 7.90 -19.98
N MET A 254 2.54 8.55 -19.00
CA MET A 254 1.94 9.56 -18.12
C MET A 254 2.90 10.74 -17.90
N PRO A 255 3.32 11.48 -18.95
CA PRO A 255 4.43 12.43 -18.88
C PRO A 255 4.20 13.58 -17.89
N GLU A 256 2.96 14.08 -17.78
CA GLU A 256 2.62 15.17 -16.85
C GLU A 256 2.74 14.73 -15.38
N VAL A 257 2.19 13.55 -15.06
CA VAL A 257 2.25 12.97 -13.72
C VAL A 257 3.67 12.57 -13.35
N TYR A 258 4.43 12.04 -14.32
CA TYR A 258 5.86 11.74 -14.12
C TYR A 258 6.66 13.01 -13.81
N ALA A 259 6.39 14.13 -14.48
CA ALA A 259 7.05 15.39 -14.20
C ALA A 259 6.73 15.91 -12.78
N GLU A 260 5.47 15.76 -12.33
CA GLU A 260 5.08 16.08 -10.95
C GLU A 260 5.80 15.18 -9.94
N LEU A 261 5.83 13.87 -10.20
CA LEU A 261 6.51 12.89 -9.36
C LEU A 261 8.02 13.17 -9.25
N ALA A 262 8.67 13.49 -10.37
CA ALA A 262 10.07 13.88 -10.41
C ALA A 262 10.36 15.11 -9.53
N ALA A 263 9.49 16.12 -9.56
CA ALA A 263 9.63 17.29 -8.71
C ALA A 263 9.48 16.94 -7.22
N VAL A 264 8.56 16.04 -6.88
CA VAL A 264 8.40 15.52 -5.51
C VAL A 264 9.64 14.75 -5.06
N PHE A 265 10.24 13.93 -5.93
CA PHE A 265 11.48 13.20 -5.62
C PHE A 265 12.62 14.14 -5.23
N ASP A 266 12.83 15.20 -6.01
CA ASP A 266 13.84 16.22 -5.71
C ASP A 266 13.57 16.93 -4.38
N GLN A 267 12.30 17.27 -4.10
CA GLN A 267 11.89 17.90 -2.84
C GLN A 267 12.16 16.99 -1.63
N LEU A 268 11.78 15.71 -1.73
CA LEU A 268 11.93 14.74 -0.65
C LEU A 268 13.41 14.44 -0.38
N GLU A 269 14.21 14.20 -1.42
CA GLU A 269 15.66 13.96 -1.26
C GLU A 269 16.36 15.19 -0.66
N THR A 270 15.96 16.40 -1.08
CA THR A 270 16.50 17.65 -0.51
C THR A 270 16.11 17.83 0.95
N HIS A 271 14.84 17.58 1.29
CA HIS A 271 14.32 17.77 2.65
C HIS A 271 14.92 16.78 3.63
N TYR A 272 14.87 15.48 3.31
CA TYR A 272 15.42 14.42 4.15
C TYR A 272 16.93 14.29 4.05
N ARG A 273 17.54 15.00 3.07
CA ARG A 273 18.97 14.98 2.76
C ARG A 273 19.47 13.56 2.52
N ASP A 274 18.65 12.63 2.03
CA ASP A 274 18.98 11.21 1.84
C ASP A 274 18.12 10.58 0.75
N MET A 275 18.57 9.46 0.17
CA MET A 275 17.80 8.74 -0.85
C MET A 275 16.52 8.20 -0.23
N GLN A 276 15.39 8.46 -0.91
CA GLN A 276 14.07 8.06 -0.44
C GLN A 276 13.53 6.87 -1.24
N ASP A 277 12.86 5.96 -0.52
CA ASP A 277 11.96 4.91 -1.01
C ASP A 277 10.53 5.41 -0.84
N ILE A 278 9.77 5.39 -1.92
CA ILE A 278 8.53 6.13 -2.09
C ILE A 278 7.45 5.24 -2.68
N GLU A 279 6.27 5.27 -2.07
CA GLU A 279 5.04 4.67 -2.63
C GLU A 279 4.11 5.79 -3.08
N PHE A 280 3.55 5.65 -4.28
CA PHE A 280 2.62 6.62 -4.84
C PHE A 280 1.46 5.93 -5.58
N THR A 281 0.36 6.67 -5.73
CA THR A 281 -0.78 6.29 -6.54
C THR A 281 -1.21 7.46 -7.40
N VAL A 282 -1.62 7.17 -8.62
CA VAL A 282 -2.23 8.09 -9.56
C VAL A 282 -3.70 7.71 -9.65
N GLU A 283 -4.60 8.59 -9.24
CA GLU A 283 -6.04 8.40 -9.36
C GLU A 283 -6.55 9.39 -10.40
N GLN A 284 -6.98 8.90 -11.56
CA GLN A 284 -7.53 9.73 -12.65
C GLN A 284 -6.63 10.94 -12.99
N ALA A 285 -5.36 10.67 -13.29
CA ALA A 285 -4.31 11.66 -13.57
C ALA A 285 -3.89 12.58 -12.41
N LYS A 286 -4.38 12.36 -11.19
CA LYS A 286 -3.92 13.07 -10.00
C LYS A 286 -2.92 12.25 -9.21
N LEU A 287 -1.73 12.79 -8.96
CA LEU A 287 -0.69 12.17 -8.14
C LEU A 287 -1.03 12.24 -6.65
N TRP A 288 -0.79 11.15 -5.93
CA TRP A 288 -0.89 11.04 -4.48
C TRP A 288 0.33 10.31 -3.93
N MET A 289 0.99 10.93 -2.96
CA MET A 289 2.11 10.32 -2.23
C MET A 289 1.57 9.57 -1.03
N LEU A 290 1.86 8.28 -0.94
CA LEU A 290 1.33 7.42 0.12
C LEU A 290 2.34 7.23 1.25
N GLN A 291 3.61 7.02 0.89
CA GLN A 291 4.66 6.77 1.85
C GLN A 291 5.98 7.29 1.32
N THR A 292 6.82 7.76 2.25
CA THR A 292 8.24 8.01 1.98
C THR A 292 9.06 7.59 3.19
N ARG A 293 10.24 7.03 2.97
CA ARG A 293 11.20 6.65 4.01
C ARG A 293 12.61 6.64 3.43
N SER A 294 13.63 6.69 4.29
CA SER A 294 15.00 6.41 3.86
C SER A 294 15.07 5.03 3.19
N GLY A 295 15.48 4.99 1.93
CA GLY A 295 15.43 3.76 1.16
C GLY A 295 16.49 2.76 1.61
N LYS A 296 16.14 1.48 1.68
CA LYS A 296 17.15 0.42 1.87
C LYS A 296 18.01 0.30 0.62
N ARG A 297 19.29 0.02 0.79
CA ARG A 297 20.29 0.05 -0.29
C ARG A 297 21.47 -0.86 0.01
N THR A 298 22.20 -1.27 -1.01
CA THR A 298 23.42 -2.07 -0.86
C THR A 298 24.55 -1.24 -0.23
N ALA A 299 25.57 -1.90 0.33
CA ALA A 299 26.76 -1.21 0.84
C ALA A 299 27.43 -0.33 -0.24
N LYS A 300 27.49 -0.85 -1.48
CA LYS A 300 28.01 -0.11 -2.64
C LYS A 300 27.20 1.14 -2.93
N ALA A 301 25.87 1.01 -2.97
CA ALA A 301 24.99 2.15 -3.19
C ALA A 301 25.08 3.16 -2.05
N ALA A 302 25.13 2.72 -0.79
CA ALA A 302 25.27 3.59 0.37
C ALA A 302 26.53 4.47 0.28
N LEU A 303 27.69 3.86 -0.04
CA LEU A 303 28.95 4.59 -0.20
C LEU A 303 28.86 5.61 -1.32
N LYS A 304 28.40 5.19 -2.50
CA LYS A 304 28.28 6.08 -3.67
C LYS A 304 27.34 7.25 -3.40
N ILE A 305 26.15 6.99 -2.85
CA ILE A 305 25.15 8.00 -2.55
C ILE A 305 25.70 9.01 -1.53
N ALA A 306 26.33 8.55 -0.45
CA ALA A 306 26.90 9.44 0.56
C ALA A 306 27.99 10.36 -0.01
N VAL A 307 28.88 9.82 -0.87
CA VAL A 307 29.91 10.59 -1.56
C VAL A 307 29.31 11.61 -2.53
N ASP A 308 28.35 11.17 -3.36
CA ASP A 308 27.69 12.03 -4.35
C ASP A 308 26.94 13.18 -3.66
N MET A 309 26.16 12.91 -2.61
CA MET A 309 25.45 13.94 -1.84
C MET A 309 26.40 14.93 -1.16
N ALA A 310 27.57 14.48 -0.70
CA ALA A 310 28.57 15.38 -0.14
C ALA A 310 29.20 16.29 -1.20
N ASN A 311 29.46 15.75 -2.41
CA ASN A 311 29.97 16.52 -3.54
C ASN A 311 28.94 17.50 -4.09
N GLU A 312 27.65 17.14 -4.07
CA GLU A 312 26.52 18.00 -4.41
C GLU A 312 26.28 19.11 -3.36
N GLY A 313 26.92 19.02 -2.18
CA GLY A 313 26.72 19.94 -1.08
C GLY A 313 25.42 19.73 -0.31
N LEU A 314 24.69 18.64 -0.59
CA LEU A 314 23.47 18.27 0.13
C LEU A 314 23.79 17.84 1.55
N ILE A 315 24.97 17.23 1.79
CA ILE A 315 25.48 16.88 3.12
C ILE A 315 26.96 17.26 3.28
N THR A 316 27.42 17.30 4.53
CA THR A 316 28.83 17.46 4.88
C THR A 316 29.60 16.14 4.71
N ARG A 317 30.93 16.21 4.69
CA ARG A 317 31.77 15.00 4.62
C ARG A 317 31.67 14.17 5.90
N GLU A 318 31.51 14.83 7.04
CA GLU A 318 31.31 14.21 8.35
C GLU A 318 29.98 13.45 8.38
N GLU A 319 28.89 14.04 7.88
CA GLU A 319 27.61 13.35 7.72
C GLU A 319 27.72 12.14 6.77
N ALA A 320 28.45 12.28 5.65
CA ALA A 320 28.65 11.18 4.71
C ALA A 320 29.36 9.99 5.36
N ILE A 321 30.39 10.22 6.19
CA ILE A 321 31.09 9.16 6.92
C ILE A 321 30.14 8.50 7.95
N ALA A 322 29.36 9.30 8.68
CA ALA A 322 28.47 8.78 9.73
C ALA A 322 27.29 7.93 9.20
N ARG A 323 26.97 8.03 7.90
CA ARG A 323 25.87 7.28 7.26
C ARG A 323 26.25 5.90 6.76
N VAL A 324 27.55 5.62 6.63
CA VAL A 324 28.01 4.31 6.20
C VAL A 324 28.17 3.44 7.43
N ASP A 325 27.33 2.41 7.54
CA ASP A 325 27.47 1.39 8.58
C ASP A 325 28.83 0.69 8.40
N PRO A 326 29.73 0.74 9.42
CA PRO A 326 31.02 0.07 9.34
C PRO A 326 30.91 -1.42 9.03
N ALA A 327 29.87 -2.10 9.52
CA ALA A 327 29.66 -3.52 9.26
C ALA A 327 29.26 -3.81 7.81
N ALA A 328 28.67 -2.84 7.10
CA ALA A 328 28.31 -3.00 5.70
C ALA A 328 29.54 -2.99 4.77
N LEU A 329 30.68 -2.44 5.21
CA LEU A 329 31.92 -2.42 4.41
C LEU A 329 32.49 -3.82 4.17
N ASP A 330 32.20 -4.80 5.02
CA ASP A 330 32.62 -6.19 4.83
C ASP A 330 31.96 -6.86 3.61
N GLN A 331 30.92 -6.24 3.04
CA GLN A 331 30.18 -6.72 1.86
C GLN A 331 30.71 -6.20 0.52
N LEU A 332 31.74 -5.34 0.53
CA LEU A 332 32.34 -4.72 -0.67
C LEU A 332 33.50 -5.54 -1.25
#